data_AF-A0A9N9UKJ7-F1
#
_entry.id   AF-A0A9N9UKJ7-F1
#
_cell.length_a   1.000
_cell.length_b   1.000
_cell.length_c   1.000
_cell.angle_alpha   90.00
_cell.angle_beta   90.00
_cell.angle_gamma   90.00
#
_symmetry.space_group_name_H-M   'P 1'
#
loop_
_entity.id
_entity.type
_entity.pdbx_description
1 polymer ?
#
loop_
_entity_poly.entity_id
_entity_poly.type
_entity_poly.pdbx_seq_one_letter_code
_entity_poly.pdbx_strand_id
1 'polypeptide(L)'
;MPRSNKATGATAPSHSDVILPMQDPYMAQIIDGVKNYEFRKYCLRPAVKRIWFYRTAPHSSITHVCETSQPRTRNPGDDPLIEDGLGNEEFNSRHKDWDGYDFAYKMLTVYELRHPIPLKEMREMYGFKSAPRGLVYLPQSISKVVDWKQQKLLLDRKKEDVDP
;
A
#
# COMPACT_ATOMS: atom_id res chain seq x y z
N MET A 1 -47.77 -11.70 -1.03
CA MET A 1 -46.47 -11.39 -0.39
C MET A 1 -45.37 -11.39 -1.45
N PRO A 2 -44.89 -10.25 -1.96
CA PRO A 2 -43.68 -10.26 -2.76
C PRO A 2 -42.46 -10.27 -1.81
N ARG A 3 -41.50 -11.16 -2.08
CA ARG A 3 -40.23 -11.24 -1.37
C ARG A 3 -39.36 -10.06 -1.78
N SER A 4 -38.90 -9.27 -0.81
CA SER A 4 -37.88 -8.24 -1.03
C SER A 4 -36.57 -8.88 -1.49
N ASN A 5 -36.13 -8.54 -2.70
CA ASN A 5 -34.76 -8.75 -3.14
C ASN A 5 -33.84 -7.80 -2.35
N LYS A 6 -33.02 -8.34 -1.44
CA LYS A 6 -31.84 -7.63 -0.96
C LYS A 6 -30.86 -7.52 -2.13
N ALA A 7 -30.64 -6.32 -2.63
CA ALA A 7 -29.57 -6.04 -3.58
C ALA A 7 -28.22 -6.22 -2.87
N THR A 8 -27.63 -7.41 -2.97
CA THR A 8 -26.21 -7.64 -2.70
C THR A 8 -25.40 -7.05 -3.85
N GLY A 9 -25.19 -5.74 -3.83
CA GLY A 9 -24.27 -5.06 -4.73
C GLY A 9 -22.83 -5.32 -4.29
N ALA A 10 -22.29 -6.50 -4.57
CA ALA A 10 -20.85 -6.72 -4.49
C ALA A 10 -20.19 -5.92 -5.62
N THR A 11 -19.86 -4.65 -5.35
CA THR A 11 -19.13 -3.80 -6.29
C THR A 11 -17.72 -4.33 -6.47
N ALA A 12 -17.30 -4.49 -7.73
CA ALA A 12 -15.98 -4.97 -8.10
C ALA A 12 -14.86 -4.14 -7.42
N PRO A 13 -13.73 -4.76 -7.04
CA PRO A 13 -12.64 -4.06 -6.36
C PRO A 13 -12.03 -2.96 -7.24
N SER A 14 -11.46 -1.92 -6.61
CA SER A 14 -10.60 -0.96 -7.31
C SER A 14 -9.40 -1.70 -7.89
N HIS A 15 -9.15 -1.56 -9.19
CA HIS A 15 -7.95 -2.11 -9.81
C HIS A 15 -6.71 -1.26 -9.57
N SER A 16 -6.87 -0.04 -9.05
CA SER A 16 -5.78 0.90 -8.79
C SER A 16 -5.28 0.93 -7.34
N ASP A 17 -5.95 0.23 -6.44
CA ASP A 17 -5.69 0.30 -5.01
C ASP A 17 -5.62 -1.11 -4.42
N VAL A 18 -4.56 -1.36 -3.66
CA VAL A 18 -4.36 -2.63 -2.96
C VAL A 18 -4.14 -2.38 -1.48
N ILE A 19 -4.40 -3.40 -0.66
CA ILE A 19 -4.10 -3.43 0.75
C ILE A 19 -2.93 -4.39 0.97
N LEU A 20 -1.94 -3.94 1.74
CA LEU A 20 -0.85 -4.79 2.22
C LEU A 20 -0.79 -4.75 3.76
N PRO A 21 -0.55 -5.90 4.42
CA PRO A 21 -0.27 -5.90 5.85
C PRO A 21 1.10 -5.28 6.13
N MET A 22 1.19 -4.50 7.20
CA MET A 22 2.40 -3.83 7.64
C MET A 22 2.52 -3.95 9.17
N GLN A 23 3.71 -4.31 9.66
CA GLN A 23 3.98 -4.28 11.10
C GLN A 23 4.39 -2.87 11.54
N ASP A 24 4.21 -2.61 12.83
CA ASP A 24 4.36 -1.26 13.37
C ASP A 24 5.76 -0.65 13.17
N PRO A 25 6.87 -1.36 13.44
CA PRO A 25 8.20 -0.79 13.27
C PRO A 25 8.48 -0.36 11.83
N TYR A 26 8.01 -1.11 10.84
CA TYR A 26 8.17 -0.74 9.43
C TYR A 26 7.27 0.43 9.04
N MET A 27 6.07 0.52 9.61
CA MET A 27 5.20 1.67 9.37
C MET A 27 5.81 2.96 9.94
N ALA A 28 6.43 2.90 11.12
CA ALA A 28 7.16 4.03 11.69
C ALA A 28 8.30 4.48 10.78
N GLN A 29 9.11 3.54 10.25
CA GLN A 29 10.16 3.86 9.28
C GLN A 29 9.63 4.50 8.00
N ILE A 30 8.44 4.11 7.54
CA ILE A 30 7.79 4.75 6.38
C ILE A 30 7.39 6.18 6.71
N ILE A 31 6.79 6.41 7.89
CA ILE A 31 6.34 7.73 8.35
C ILE A 31 7.52 8.70 8.57
N ASP A 32 8.61 8.20 9.15
CA ASP A 32 9.82 8.97 9.43
C ASP A 32 10.67 9.22 8.18
N GLY A 33 10.25 8.68 7.04
CA GLY A 33 10.91 8.89 5.76
C GLY A 33 12.04 7.89 5.45
N VAL A 34 12.52 7.16 6.47
CA VAL A 34 13.66 6.22 6.41
C VAL A 34 13.43 5.08 5.41
N LYS A 35 12.23 4.50 5.39
CA LYS A 35 11.84 3.52 4.38
C LYS A 35 11.09 4.24 3.26
N ASN A 36 11.72 4.33 2.08
CA ASN A 36 11.19 5.06 0.93
C ASN A 36 10.70 4.16 -0.22
N TYR A 37 10.95 2.85 -0.16
CA TYR A 37 10.41 1.86 -1.10
C TYR A 37 9.63 0.75 -0.39
N GLU A 38 8.54 0.27 -1.01
CA GLU A 38 7.93 -1.03 -0.72
C GLU A 38 8.54 -2.07 -1.66
N PHE A 39 9.10 -3.15 -1.11
CA PHE A 39 9.74 -4.19 -1.90
C PHE A 39 8.87 -5.44 -1.94
N ARG A 40 8.66 -5.99 -3.13
CA ARG A 40 7.80 -7.16 -3.34
C ARG A 40 8.53 -8.23 -4.13
N LYS A 41 8.20 -9.49 -3.83
CA LYS A 41 8.61 -10.65 -4.64
C LYS A 41 7.81 -10.86 -5.92
N TYR A 42 6.75 -10.09 -6.11
CA TYR A 42 5.88 -10.16 -7.26
C TYR A 42 5.56 -8.77 -7.76
N CYS A 43 5.34 -8.66 -9.07
CA CYS A 43 4.90 -7.42 -9.68
C CYS A 43 3.41 -7.20 -9.39
N LEU A 44 3.06 -6.07 -8.80
CA LEU A 44 1.70 -5.55 -8.76
C LEU A 44 1.18 -5.32 -10.18
N ARG A 45 -0.13 -5.42 -10.38
CA ARG A 45 -0.73 -5.14 -11.69
C ARG A 45 -0.38 -3.70 -12.11
N PRO A 46 -0.12 -3.43 -13.40
CA PRO A 46 0.25 -2.09 -13.89
C PRO A 46 -0.77 -0.99 -13.54
N ALA A 47 -2.03 -1.36 -13.33
CA ALA A 47 -3.09 -0.43 -12.95
C ALA A 47 -2.99 0.05 -11.48
N VAL A 48 -2.25 -0.64 -10.61
CA VAL A 48 -2.09 -0.30 -9.20
C VAL A 48 -1.25 0.97 -9.07
N LYS A 49 -1.80 1.95 -8.35
CA LYS A 49 -1.20 3.27 -8.13
C LYS A 49 -1.00 3.57 -6.65
N ARG A 50 -1.69 2.83 -5.78
CA ARG A 50 -1.78 3.12 -4.35
C ARG A 50 -1.78 1.83 -3.53
N ILE A 51 -1.08 1.89 -2.41
CA ILE A 51 -1.04 0.85 -1.38
C ILE A 51 -1.66 1.41 -0.11
N TRP A 52 -2.66 0.72 0.41
CA TRP A 52 -3.30 0.98 1.70
C TRP A 52 -2.67 0.03 2.73
N PHE A 53 -2.09 0.57 3.79
CA PHE A 53 -1.44 -0.25 4.81
C PHE A 53 -2.41 -0.65 5.92
N TYR A 54 -2.63 -1.96 6.03
CA TYR A 54 -3.25 -2.58 7.19
C TYR A 54 -2.17 -2.79 8.26
N ARG A 55 -2.16 -1.96 9.30
CA ARG A 55 -1.30 -2.21 10.46
C ARG A 55 -1.81 -3.44 11.18
N THR A 56 -0.93 -4.42 11.36
CA THR A 56 -1.25 -5.65 12.09
C THR A 56 -1.47 -5.36 13.58
N ALA A 57 -1.64 -6.39 14.41
CA ALA A 57 -1.72 -6.21 15.86
C ALA A 57 -0.55 -5.33 16.38
N PRO A 58 -0.80 -4.39 17.32
CA PRO A 58 -2.05 -4.22 18.07
C PRO A 58 -3.14 -3.39 17.35
N HIS A 59 -2.83 -2.67 16.28
CA HIS A 59 -3.76 -1.72 15.65
C HIS A 59 -4.91 -2.37 14.88
N SER A 60 -4.62 -3.49 14.20
CA SER A 60 -5.59 -4.29 13.45
C SER A 60 -6.51 -3.45 12.55
N SER A 61 -5.96 -2.48 11.83
CA SER A 61 -6.73 -1.48 11.07
C SER A 61 -5.98 -1.02 9.81
N ILE A 62 -6.74 -0.62 8.78
CA ILE A 62 -6.18 0.20 7.70
C ILE A 62 -5.97 1.60 8.26
N THR A 63 -4.74 2.09 8.18
CA THR A 63 -4.34 3.35 8.84
C THR A 63 -3.69 4.34 7.88
N HIS A 64 -3.08 3.85 6.81
CA HIS A 64 -2.35 4.71 5.89
C HIS A 64 -2.66 4.34 4.45
N VAL A 65 -2.49 5.32 3.57
CA VAL A 65 -2.49 5.13 2.13
C VAL A 65 -1.30 5.84 1.53
N CYS A 66 -0.62 5.14 0.64
CA CYS A 66 0.59 5.58 -0.02
C CYS A 66 0.36 5.57 -1.53
N GLU A 67 0.64 6.67 -2.21
CA GLU A 67 0.81 6.62 -3.67
C GLU A 67 2.19 6.07 -3.98
N THR A 68 2.30 5.28 -5.05
CA THR A 68 3.56 4.66 -5.45
C THR A 68 3.92 4.95 -6.90
N SER A 69 5.20 4.94 -7.22
CA SER A 69 5.68 4.91 -8.60
C SER A 69 5.33 3.57 -9.29
N GLN A 70 5.61 3.49 -10.59
CA GLN A 70 5.80 2.20 -11.26
C GLN A 70 6.99 1.45 -10.62
N PRO A 71 7.03 0.12 -10.68
CA PRO A 71 8.11 -0.65 -10.07
C PRO A 71 9.45 -0.34 -10.74
N ARG A 72 10.47 -0.12 -9.93
CA ARG A 72 11.87 -0.30 -10.33
C ARG A 72 12.21 -1.77 -10.20
N THR A 73 12.97 -2.29 -11.17
CA THR A 73 13.40 -3.69 -11.22
C THR A 73 14.92 -3.79 -11.11
N ARG A 74 15.43 -5.02 -11.04
CA ARG A 74 16.87 -5.31 -11.00
C ARG A 74 17.35 -6.01 -12.27
N ASN A 75 16.61 -5.86 -13.38
CA ASN A 75 16.96 -6.54 -14.62
C ASN A 75 18.28 -5.96 -15.17
N PRO A 76 19.04 -6.75 -15.95
CA PRO A 76 20.21 -6.22 -16.63
C PRO A 76 19.86 -4.97 -17.44
N GLY A 77 20.54 -3.85 -17.15
CA GLY A 77 20.31 -2.55 -17.80
C GLY A 77 19.38 -1.59 -17.06
N ASP A 78 18.72 -2.03 -15.98
CA ASP A 78 18.00 -1.09 -15.11
C ASP A 78 18.99 -0.29 -14.25
N ASP A 79 18.72 1.01 -14.09
CA ASP A 79 19.48 1.83 -13.14
C ASP A 79 19.25 1.35 -11.71
N PRO A 80 20.27 1.40 -10.83
CA PRO A 80 20.11 1.10 -9.42
C PRO A 80 19.19 2.12 -8.72
N LEU A 81 18.67 1.75 -7.56
CA LEU A 81 18.01 2.70 -6.67
C LEU A 81 19.04 3.68 -6.09
N ILE A 82 18.59 4.90 -5.80
CA ILE A 82 19.37 5.81 -4.95
C ILE A 82 19.43 5.19 -3.55
N GLU A 83 20.62 5.11 -2.96
CA GLU A 83 20.85 4.45 -1.66
C GLU A 83 20.61 5.41 -0.48
N ASP A 84 19.45 6.09 -0.52
CA ASP A 84 19.00 7.10 0.44
C ASP A 84 17.94 6.58 1.43
N GLY A 85 17.64 5.27 1.40
CA GLY A 85 16.61 4.67 2.21
C GLY A 85 16.85 3.20 2.56
N LEU A 86 16.12 2.73 3.57
CA LEU A 86 16.28 1.40 4.12
C LEU A 86 15.89 0.30 3.12
N GLY A 87 16.84 -0.59 2.83
CA GLY A 87 16.67 -1.70 1.89
C GLY A 87 17.19 -1.42 0.49
N ASN A 88 17.60 -0.19 0.18
CA ASN A 88 17.97 0.21 -1.19
C ASN A 88 19.31 -0.43 -1.60
N GLU A 89 20.31 -0.40 -0.70
CA GLU A 89 21.60 -1.07 -0.91
C GLU A 89 21.41 -2.60 -1.04
N GLU A 90 20.61 -3.22 -0.16
CA GLU A 90 20.36 -4.66 -0.21
C GLU A 90 19.60 -5.07 -1.49
N PHE A 91 18.70 -4.21 -1.96
CA PHE A 91 18.03 -4.39 -3.23
C PHE A 91 19.04 -4.35 -4.38
N ASN A 92 19.86 -3.28 -4.46
CA ASN A 92 20.87 -3.07 -5.49
C ASN A 92 21.92 -4.20 -5.54
N SER A 93 22.45 -4.58 -4.38
CA SER A 93 23.49 -5.60 -4.23
C SER A 93 22.98 -7.03 -4.36
N ARG A 94 21.66 -7.25 -4.50
CA ARG A 94 21.02 -8.57 -4.51
C ARG A 94 21.38 -9.39 -3.28
N HIS A 95 21.28 -8.77 -2.10
CA HIS A 95 21.57 -9.42 -0.83
C HIS A 95 20.81 -10.75 -0.68
N LYS A 96 21.45 -11.78 -0.12
CA LYS A 96 20.89 -13.14 -0.06
C LYS A 96 19.53 -13.21 0.66
N ASP A 97 19.38 -12.45 1.75
CA ASP A 97 18.11 -12.40 2.49
C ASP A 97 16.97 -11.70 1.72
N TRP A 98 17.33 -11.02 0.63
CA TRP A 98 16.43 -10.31 -0.27
C TRP A 98 16.18 -11.09 -1.58
N ASP A 99 16.48 -12.39 -1.57
CA ASP A 99 16.23 -13.25 -2.73
C ASP A 99 14.75 -13.24 -3.15
N GLY A 100 14.56 -13.03 -4.44
CA GLY A 100 13.27 -12.85 -5.10
C GLY A 100 12.58 -11.49 -4.89
N TYR A 101 13.11 -10.56 -4.09
CA TYR A 101 12.55 -9.19 -3.98
C TYR A 101 12.96 -8.32 -5.18
N ASP A 102 12.37 -8.59 -6.34
CA ASP A 102 12.78 -7.98 -7.62
C ASP A 102 12.00 -6.73 -8.03
N PHE A 103 11.05 -6.28 -7.21
CA PHE A 103 10.21 -5.12 -7.50
C PHE A 103 10.23 -4.12 -6.35
N ALA A 104 10.65 -2.89 -6.63
CA ALA A 104 10.70 -1.79 -5.67
C ALA A 104 9.72 -0.67 -6.09
N TYR A 105 8.79 -0.32 -5.20
CA TYR A 105 7.77 0.71 -5.43
C TYR A 105 8.11 1.95 -4.60
N LYS A 106 8.55 3.05 -5.24
CA LYS A 106 8.89 4.30 -4.54
C LYS A 106 7.62 4.85 -3.89
N MET A 107 7.67 5.15 -2.60
CA MET A 107 6.58 5.74 -1.84
C MET A 107 6.56 7.26 -2.05
N LEU A 108 5.67 7.71 -2.93
CA LEU A 108 5.64 9.11 -3.38
C LEU A 108 4.95 10.03 -2.37
N THR A 109 3.85 9.57 -1.78
CA THR A 109 3.13 10.30 -0.73
C THR A 109 2.69 9.33 0.33
N VAL A 110 2.59 9.77 1.59
CA VAL A 110 2.06 8.97 2.69
C VAL A 110 0.99 9.79 3.41
N TYR A 111 -0.21 9.26 3.46
CA TYR A 111 -1.34 9.84 4.20
C TYR A 111 -1.74 8.93 5.36
N GLU A 112 -1.96 9.53 6.52
CA GLU A 112 -2.61 8.91 7.68
C GLU A 112 -4.11 9.16 7.61
N LEU A 113 -4.90 8.08 7.66
CA LEU A 113 -6.35 8.17 7.72
C LEU A 113 -6.76 8.82 9.04
N ARG A 114 -7.57 9.88 8.96
CA ARG A 114 -8.11 10.57 10.15
C ARG A 114 -8.98 9.64 10.99
N HIS A 115 -9.64 8.69 10.34
CA HIS A 115 -10.40 7.62 10.95
C HIS A 115 -9.88 6.29 10.39
N PRO A 116 -9.01 5.58 11.13
CA PRO A 116 -8.60 4.24 10.76
C PRO A 116 -9.80 3.31 10.55
N ILE A 117 -9.67 2.36 9.63
CA ILE A 117 -10.72 1.36 9.35
C ILE A 117 -10.36 0.08 10.10
N PRO A 118 -10.95 -0.20 11.28
CA PRO A 118 -10.62 -1.38 12.07
C PRO A 118 -11.10 -2.67 11.41
N LEU A 119 -10.45 -3.79 11.72
CA LEU A 119 -10.80 -5.11 11.18
C LEU A 119 -12.28 -5.46 11.37
N LYS A 120 -12.89 -5.05 12.49
CA LYS A 120 -14.32 -5.23 12.74
C LYS A 120 -15.15 -4.56 11.65
N GLU A 121 -14.87 -3.30 11.36
CA GLU A 121 -15.53 -2.53 10.32
C GLU A 121 -15.29 -3.11 8.92
N MET A 122 -14.04 -3.54 8.64
CA MET A 122 -13.71 -4.25 7.40
C MET A 122 -14.61 -5.48 7.18
N ARG A 123 -14.85 -6.27 8.23
CA ARG A 123 -15.69 -7.47 8.15
C ARG A 123 -17.17 -7.13 8.00
N GLU A 124 -17.66 -6.20 8.83
CA GLU A 124 -19.10 -5.89 8.92
C GLU A 124 -19.60 -5.05 7.74
N MET A 125 -18.77 -4.14 7.21
CA MET A 125 -19.18 -3.17 6.19
C MET A 125 -18.59 -3.44 4.80
N TYR A 126 -17.38 -4.02 4.74
CA TYR A 126 -16.61 -4.09 3.49
C TYR A 126 -16.34 -5.53 3.00
N GLY A 127 -16.98 -6.54 3.62
CA GLY A 127 -17.00 -7.91 3.12
C GLY A 127 -15.70 -8.70 3.33
N PHE A 128 -14.81 -8.25 4.22
CA PHE A 128 -13.60 -9.01 4.55
C PHE A 128 -13.96 -10.24 5.39
N LYS A 129 -13.39 -11.40 5.06
CA LYS A 129 -13.53 -12.62 5.87
C LYS A 129 -12.56 -12.67 7.05
N SER A 130 -11.36 -12.12 6.86
CA SER A 130 -10.27 -12.11 7.83
C SER A 130 -9.33 -10.93 7.57
N ALA A 131 -8.36 -10.72 8.47
CA ALA A 131 -7.32 -9.73 8.30
C ALA A 131 -6.51 -10.00 7.01
N PRO A 132 -6.10 -8.95 6.27
CA PRO A 132 -5.17 -9.11 5.15
C PRO A 132 -3.88 -9.83 5.58
N ARG A 133 -3.52 -10.91 4.89
CA ARG A 133 -2.26 -11.66 5.09
C ARG A 133 -1.30 -11.53 3.90
N GLY A 134 -1.72 -10.83 2.86
CA GLY A 134 -1.01 -10.65 1.60
C GLY A 134 -1.75 -9.62 0.75
N LEU A 135 -1.53 -9.64 -0.56
CA LEU A 135 -2.19 -8.71 -1.48
C LEU A 135 -3.70 -8.88 -1.45
N VAL A 136 -4.43 -7.81 -1.16
CA VAL A 136 -5.88 -7.73 -1.33
C VAL A 136 -6.19 -6.50 -2.16
N TYR A 137 -7.08 -6.59 -3.15
CA TYR A 137 -7.55 -5.36 -3.83
C TYR A 137 -8.52 -4.61 -2.93
N LEU A 138 -8.39 -3.29 -2.88
CA LEU A 138 -9.26 -2.44 -2.07
C LEU A 138 -10.70 -2.55 -2.61
N PRO A 139 -11.69 -2.90 -1.77
CA PRO A 139 -13.09 -2.86 -2.17
C PRO A 139 -13.50 -1.44 -2.57
N GLN A 140 -14.28 -1.32 -3.65
CA GLN A 140 -14.76 -0.02 -4.13
C GLN A 140 -15.66 0.69 -3.10
N SER A 141 -16.29 -0.06 -2.19
CA SER A 141 -17.05 0.51 -1.07
C SER A 141 -16.19 1.36 -0.14
N ILE A 142 -14.91 1.03 0.06
CA ILE A 142 -13.98 1.87 0.84
C ILE A 142 -13.58 3.10 0.05
N SER A 143 -13.19 2.96 -1.22
CA SER A 143 -12.73 4.10 -2.03
C SER A 143 -13.82 5.12 -2.35
N LYS A 144 -15.10 4.73 -2.27
CA LYS A 144 -16.25 5.65 -2.42
C LYS A 144 -16.48 6.54 -1.20
N VAL A 145 -16.12 6.09 -0.01
CA VAL A 145 -16.41 6.81 1.25
C VAL A 145 -15.17 7.47 1.85
N VAL A 146 -13.98 6.96 1.53
CA VAL A 146 -12.72 7.53 1.98
C VAL A 146 -12.07 8.31 0.84
N ASP A 147 -12.23 9.63 0.85
CA ASP A 147 -11.39 10.51 0.05
C ASP A 147 -10.00 10.59 0.70
N TRP A 148 -9.06 9.82 0.15
CA TRP A 148 -7.70 9.76 0.68
C TRP A 148 -6.95 11.10 0.57
N LYS A 149 -7.33 11.98 -0.36
CA LYS A 149 -6.66 13.30 -0.52
C LYS A 149 -7.00 14.27 0.61
N GLN A 150 -8.10 14.04 1.33
CA GLN A 150 -8.53 14.85 2.48
C GLN A 150 -7.98 14.33 3.82
N GLN A 151 -7.21 13.25 3.78
CA GLN A 151 -6.58 12.66 4.95
C GLN A 151 -5.35 13.46 5.37
N LYS A 152 -4.72 13.10 6.49
CA LYS A 152 -3.56 13.83 6.99
C LYS A 152 -2.32 13.44 6.18
N LEU A 153 -1.83 14.36 5.34
CA LEU A 153 -0.56 14.18 4.64
C LEU A 153 0.59 14.17 5.66
N LEU A 154 1.40 13.11 5.64
CA LEU A 154 2.59 12.96 6.47
C LEU A 154 3.86 13.22 5.67
N LEU A 155 3.95 12.68 4.45
CA LEU A 155 5.11 12.82 3.56
C LEU A 155 4.67 13.08 2.12
N ASP A 156 5.40 13.97 1.43
CA ASP A 156 5.20 14.27 0.01
C ASP A 156 6.56 14.39 -0.70
N ARG A 157 6.97 13.29 -1.33
CA ARG A 157 8.22 13.15 -2.08
C ARG A 157 8.05 13.45 -3.58
N LYS A 158 6.83 13.76 -4.05
CA LYS A 158 6.61 14.12 -5.46
C LYS A 158 7.34 15.40 -5.86
N LYS A 159 7.67 16.24 -4.87
CA LYS A 159 8.40 17.49 -5.05
C LYS A 159 9.90 17.30 -5.17
N GLU A 160 10.42 16.13 -4.81
CA GLU A 160 11.86 15.81 -4.89
C GLU A 160 12.28 15.40 -6.31
N ASP A 161 11.35 14.92 -7.13
CA ASP A 161 11.59 14.56 -8.54
C ASP A 161 11.40 15.79 -9.49
N VAL A 162 11.41 17.02 -8.94
CA VAL A 162 11.33 18.29 -9.68
C VAL A 162 12.64 19.07 -9.50
N ASP A 163 13.74 18.55 -10.01
CA ASP A 163 14.83 19.36 -10.57
C ASP A 163 15.59 18.50 -11.62
N PRO A 164 16.01 19.07 -12.79
CA PRO A 164 16.62 18.33 -13.89
C PRO A 164 18.01 17.76 -13.62
#